data_AF-A0A9P4HB72-F1
#
_entry.id   AF-A0A9P4HB72-F1
#
_cell.length_a   1.000
_cell.length_b   1.000
_cell.length_c   1.000
_cell.angle_alpha   90.00
_cell.angle_beta   90.00
_cell.angle_gamma   90.00
#
_symmetry.space_group_name_H-M   'P 1'
#
loop_
_entity.id
_entity.type
_entity.pdbx_description
1 polymer ?
#
loop_
_entity_poly.entity_id
_entity_poly.type
_entity_poly.pdbx_seq_one_letter_code
_entity_poly.pdbx_strand_id
1 'polypeptide(L)'
;TKRTALVKIQNNTADTITDISVSHKYSDVYKNQGDWGSLAPGATTPQTMTVEYNTGAFTTGRDWWMVTYHRKQAGSERPRELKMWFSDPENFRNVIDFLEKAAPSLIKTAITVAKGSNPVAIPAAKAAQIVSKVMCKLMFNGESTAGFKQHILRSEDESIVTTIVINKNDTITFKSKTGNSETVTSTKWVAAAHA
;
A
#
# COMPACT_ATOMS: atom_id res chain seq x y z
N THR A 1 21.33 -12.55 -11.17
CA THR A 1 21.12 -11.49 -12.18
C THR A 1 20.05 -10.53 -11.69
N LYS A 2 20.37 -9.23 -11.63
CA LYS A 2 19.41 -8.16 -11.34
C LYS A 2 18.44 -8.00 -12.51
N ARG A 3 17.16 -7.80 -12.21
CA ARG A 3 16.07 -7.58 -13.17
C ARG A 3 15.11 -6.52 -12.64
N THR A 4 14.24 -6.05 -13.53
CA THR A 4 13.16 -5.12 -13.18
C THR A 4 11.83 -5.56 -13.74
N ALA A 5 10.73 -5.28 -13.03
CA ALA A 5 9.36 -5.47 -13.52
C ALA A 5 8.55 -4.19 -13.33
N LEU A 6 7.45 -4.06 -14.08
CA LEU A 6 6.52 -2.94 -13.97
C LEU A 6 5.32 -3.35 -13.11
N VAL A 7 4.73 -2.41 -12.37
CA VAL A 7 3.57 -2.70 -11.52
C VAL A 7 2.46 -1.68 -11.74
N LYS A 8 1.23 -2.18 -11.87
CA LYS A 8 -0.01 -1.37 -11.90
C LYS A 8 -1.01 -1.85 -10.86
N ILE A 9 -1.94 -0.97 -10.50
CA ILE A 9 -3.07 -1.31 -9.63
C ILE A 9 -4.37 -1.30 -10.42
N GLN A 10 -5.22 -2.29 -10.18
CA GLN A 10 -6.59 -2.34 -10.68
C GLN A 10 -7.57 -2.32 -9.50
N ASN A 11 -8.56 -1.43 -9.55
CA ASN A 11 -9.62 -1.34 -8.56
C ASN A 11 -10.86 -2.11 -9.04
N ASN A 12 -11.14 -3.27 -8.46
CA ASN A 12 -12.37 -4.03 -8.70
C ASN A 12 -13.40 -3.87 -7.57
N THR A 13 -13.17 -2.95 -6.63
CA THR A 13 -14.14 -2.61 -5.58
C THR A 13 -15.27 -1.76 -6.16
N ALA A 14 -16.38 -1.64 -5.43
CA ALA A 14 -17.48 -0.77 -5.82
C ALA A 14 -17.18 0.73 -5.56
N ASP A 15 -16.15 1.02 -4.76
CA ASP A 15 -15.82 2.36 -4.32
C ASP A 15 -14.66 2.97 -5.12
N THR A 16 -14.68 4.30 -5.24
CA THR A 16 -13.46 5.00 -5.63
C THR A 16 -12.42 4.83 -4.54
N ILE A 17 -11.23 4.36 -4.90
CA ILE A 17 -10.07 4.40 -4.02
C ILE A 17 -9.47 5.79 -4.12
N THR A 18 -9.27 6.49 -3.01
CA THR A 18 -8.79 7.89 -2.98
C THR A 18 -7.27 8.00 -2.93
N ASP A 19 -6.61 6.97 -2.40
CA ASP A 19 -5.16 6.85 -2.31
C ASP A 19 -4.77 5.36 -2.25
N ILE A 20 -3.67 5.00 -2.92
CA ILE A 20 -3.08 3.67 -2.91
C ILE A 20 -1.57 3.82 -2.78
N SER A 21 -0.97 3.03 -1.90
CA SER A 21 0.48 2.90 -1.81
C SER A 21 0.88 1.44 -1.81
N VAL A 22 1.94 1.13 -2.56
CA VAL A 22 2.55 -0.20 -2.66
C VAL A 22 4.00 -0.10 -2.28
N SER A 23 4.42 -1.01 -1.42
CA SER A 23 5.81 -1.21 -1.06
C SER A 23 6.23 -2.60 -1.52
N HIS A 24 7.37 -2.68 -2.19
CA HIS A 24 8.03 -3.92 -2.58
C HIS A 24 9.44 -3.97 -1.99
N LYS A 25 9.80 -5.15 -1.49
CA LYS A 25 11.15 -5.46 -1.00
C LYS A 25 11.62 -6.77 -1.62
N TYR A 26 12.77 -6.74 -2.28
CA TYR A 26 13.52 -7.95 -2.59
C TYR A 26 14.47 -8.25 -1.44
N SER A 27 13.97 -8.97 -0.44
CA SER A 27 14.63 -9.12 0.87
C SER A 27 15.16 -7.76 1.35
N ASP A 28 16.42 -7.68 1.80
CA ASP A 28 17.03 -6.44 2.28
C ASP A 28 17.85 -5.71 1.20
N VAL A 29 17.78 -6.16 -0.07
CA VAL A 29 18.67 -5.68 -1.15
C VAL A 29 18.06 -4.49 -1.89
N TYR A 30 16.81 -4.62 -2.32
CA TYR A 30 16.10 -3.56 -3.05
C TYR A 30 14.80 -3.25 -2.35
N LYS A 31 14.48 -1.95 -2.28
CA LYS A 31 13.30 -1.41 -1.63
C LYS A 31 12.68 -0.39 -2.59
N ASN A 32 11.48 -0.66 -3.07
CA ASN A 32 10.77 0.21 -4.00
C ASN A 32 9.39 0.58 -3.44
N GLN A 33 8.94 1.80 -3.70
CA GLN A 33 7.62 2.28 -3.29
C GLN A 33 6.96 3.02 -4.46
N GLY A 34 5.65 2.81 -4.62
CA GLY A 34 4.79 3.55 -5.54
C GLY A 34 3.56 4.08 -4.81
N ASP A 35 3.20 5.33 -5.10
CA ASP A 35 2.00 5.98 -4.58
C ASP A 35 1.13 6.42 -5.76
N TRP A 36 -0.18 6.22 -5.66
CA TRP A 36 -1.17 6.66 -6.64
C TRP A 36 -2.34 7.35 -5.95
N GLY A 37 -2.88 8.36 -6.62
CA GLY A 37 -4.08 9.05 -6.16
C GLY A 37 -5.36 8.29 -6.50
N SER A 38 -6.42 9.06 -6.77
CA SER A 38 -7.76 8.54 -6.99
C SER A 38 -7.82 7.51 -8.13
N LEU A 39 -8.48 6.38 -7.88
CA LEU A 39 -8.71 5.31 -8.84
C LEU A 39 -10.18 4.86 -8.79
N ALA A 40 -10.92 5.14 -9.86
CA ALA A 40 -12.34 4.82 -9.97
C ALA A 40 -12.59 3.29 -9.98
N PRO A 41 -13.81 2.82 -9.63
CA PRO A 41 -14.21 1.43 -9.82
C PRO A 41 -13.97 0.94 -11.26
N GLY A 42 -13.41 -0.25 -11.40
CA GLY A 42 -13.06 -0.87 -12.69
C GLY A 42 -11.81 -0.30 -13.38
N ALA A 43 -11.23 0.78 -12.86
CA ALA A 43 -10.08 1.43 -13.48
C ALA A 43 -8.74 0.76 -13.10
N THR A 44 -7.74 0.97 -13.96
CA THR A 44 -6.34 0.60 -13.72
C THR A 44 -5.49 1.86 -13.71
N THR A 45 -4.43 1.90 -12.89
CA THR A 45 -3.54 3.06 -12.82
C THR A 45 -2.90 3.34 -14.19
N PRO A 46 -2.83 4.63 -14.61
CA PRO A 46 -2.21 4.98 -15.89
C PRO A 46 -0.69 4.78 -15.82
N GLN A 47 -0.08 5.16 -14.71
CA GLN A 47 1.36 5.07 -14.45
C GLN A 47 1.73 3.74 -13.80
N THR A 48 2.94 3.27 -14.10
CA THR A 48 3.59 2.09 -13.51
C THR A 48 4.63 2.50 -12.47
N MET A 49 4.79 1.73 -11.39
CA MET A 49 6.05 1.74 -10.64
C MET A 49 7.00 0.68 -11.21
N THR A 50 8.31 0.90 -11.10
CA THR A 50 9.34 -0.10 -11.43
C THR A 50 9.85 -0.72 -10.14
N VAL A 51 9.97 -2.04 -10.12
CA VAL A 51 10.54 -2.80 -8.99
C VAL A 51 11.80 -3.53 -9.41
N GLU A 52 12.71 -3.73 -8.48
CA GLU A 52 13.99 -4.39 -8.70
C GLU A 52 14.06 -5.71 -7.93
N TYR A 53 14.55 -6.76 -8.58
CA TYR A 53 14.67 -8.09 -7.97
C TYR A 53 15.86 -8.85 -8.56
N ASN A 54 16.30 -9.92 -7.89
CA ASN A 54 17.33 -10.81 -8.43
C ASN A 54 16.74 -12.18 -8.79
N THR A 55 17.25 -12.77 -9.86
CA THR A 55 16.98 -14.16 -10.27
C THR A 55 18.27 -14.96 -10.42
N GLY A 56 18.22 -16.28 -10.28
CA GLY A 56 19.31 -17.21 -10.57
C GLY A 56 19.34 -18.38 -9.59
N ALA A 57 20.05 -19.46 -9.93
CA ALA A 57 20.07 -20.69 -9.12
C ALA A 57 20.62 -20.50 -7.69
N PHE A 58 21.39 -19.43 -7.44
CA PHE A 58 21.99 -19.13 -6.14
C PHE A 58 21.33 -17.95 -5.41
N THR A 59 20.24 -17.39 -5.95
CA THR A 59 19.54 -16.30 -5.25
C THR A 59 18.60 -16.87 -4.19
N THR A 60 18.77 -16.44 -2.94
CA THR A 60 17.88 -16.80 -1.81
C THR A 60 16.88 -15.71 -1.48
N GLY A 61 17.01 -14.54 -2.11
CA GLY A 61 16.14 -13.40 -1.89
C GLY A 61 14.71 -13.64 -2.36
N ARG A 62 13.77 -12.97 -1.71
CA ARG A 62 12.33 -13.13 -1.95
C ARG A 62 11.66 -11.78 -2.13
N ASP A 63 10.65 -11.75 -2.97
CA ASP A 63 9.81 -10.58 -3.22
C ASP A 63 8.66 -10.50 -2.20
N TRP A 64 8.70 -9.46 -1.39
CA TRP A 64 7.74 -9.16 -0.34
C TRP A 64 6.98 -7.89 -0.69
N TRP A 65 5.66 -7.93 -0.54
CA TRP A 65 4.75 -6.87 -0.97
C TRP A 65 3.82 -6.43 0.15
N MET A 66 3.60 -5.12 0.27
CA MET A 66 2.59 -4.55 1.14
C MET A 66 1.77 -3.55 0.32
N VAL A 67 0.45 -3.65 0.42
CA VAL A 67 -0.49 -2.77 -0.27
C VAL A 67 -1.36 -2.09 0.77
N THR A 68 -1.48 -0.78 0.69
CA THR A 68 -2.34 0.02 1.57
C THR A 68 -3.19 0.95 0.73
N TYR A 69 -4.46 1.15 1.10
CA TYR A 69 -5.35 2.02 0.34
C TYR A 69 -6.53 2.54 1.17
N HIS A 70 -7.24 3.54 0.63
CA HIS A 70 -8.43 4.13 1.24
C HIS A 70 -9.59 4.18 0.25
N ARG A 71 -10.78 3.74 0.67
CA ARG A 71 -12.02 3.88 -0.11
C ARG A 71 -12.76 5.16 0.29
N LYS A 72 -13.32 5.86 -0.69
CA LYS A 72 -14.04 7.14 -0.51
C LYS A 72 -15.18 7.04 0.51
N GLN A 73 -15.92 5.93 0.53
CA GLN A 73 -17.09 5.74 1.39
C GLN A 73 -16.77 5.87 2.89
N ALA A 74 -15.59 5.43 3.34
CA ALA A 74 -15.25 5.44 4.77
C ALA A 74 -15.16 6.85 5.37
N GLY A 75 -14.85 7.86 4.57
CA GLY A 75 -14.82 9.25 5.05
C GLY A 75 -16.19 9.75 5.53
N SER A 76 -17.28 9.15 5.04
CA SER A 76 -18.65 9.49 5.42
C SER A 76 -19.13 8.76 6.69
N GLU A 77 -18.47 7.67 7.10
CA GLU A 77 -18.85 6.90 8.29
C GLU A 77 -18.31 7.53 9.57
N ARG A 78 -17.07 8.03 9.55
CA ARG A 78 -16.41 8.67 10.71
C ARG A 78 -15.62 9.92 10.26
N PRO A 79 -16.20 11.13 10.36
CA PRO A 79 -15.62 12.34 9.77
C PRO A 79 -14.23 12.76 10.28
N ARG A 80 -13.81 12.24 11.45
CA ARG A 80 -12.54 12.53 12.12
C ARG A 80 -11.57 11.34 12.13
N GLU A 81 -11.91 10.28 11.40
CA GLU A 81 -11.08 9.09 11.30
C GLU A 81 -10.96 8.69 9.83
N LEU A 82 -9.83 8.10 9.49
CA LEU A 82 -9.61 7.53 8.17
C LEU A 82 -9.56 6.02 8.32
N LYS A 83 -10.47 5.32 7.64
CA LYS A 83 -10.37 3.86 7.51
C LYS A 83 -9.29 3.54 6.51
N MET A 84 -8.27 2.83 6.95
CA MET A 84 -7.19 2.30 6.13
C MET A 84 -7.46 0.83 5.87
N TRP A 85 -7.29 0.42 4.62
CA TRP A 85 -7.24 -0.98 4.21
C TRP A 85 -5.79 -1.35 3.94
N PHE A 86 -5.40 -2.57 4.29
CA PHE A 86 -4.05 -3.07 4.04
C PHE A 86 -4.04 -4.58 3.80
N SER A 87 -3.09 -5.04 2.98
CA SER A 87 -2.86 -6.47 2.75
C SER A 87 -2.45 -7.16 4.05
N ASP A 88 -3.09 -8.29 4.33
CA ASP A 88 -2.91 -9.06 5.56
C ASP A 88 -2.84 -10.56 5.24
N PRO A 89 -1.65 -11.13 5.02
CA PRO A 89 -1.53 -12.54 4.68
C PRO A 89 -1.73 -13.51 5.85
N GLU A 90 -1.62 -13.05 7.11
CA GLU A 90 -1.57 -13.92 8.30
C GLU A 90 -2.23 -13.31 9.58
N ASN A 91 -3.31 -12.54 9.46
CA ASN A 91 -3.99 -11.87 10.58
C ASN A 91 -3.04 -11.02 11.45
N PHE A 92 -2.52 -9.98 10.81
CA PHE A 92 -1.24 -9.36 11.07
C PHE A 92 -1.17 -8.46 12.32
N ARG A 93 -1.23 -9.06 13.52
CA ARG A 93 -1.27 -8.37 14.82
C ARG A 93 -0.11 -7.40 15.06
N ASN A 94 1.10 -7.70 14.60
CA ASN A 94 2.25 -6.80 14.80
C ASN A 94 2.10 -5.44 14.09
N VAL A 95 1.45 -5.39 12.93
CA VAL A 95 1.14 -4.11 12.26
C VAL A 95 0.00 -3.39 12.93
N ILE A 96 -0.99 -4.12 13.47
CA ILE A 96 -2.05 -3.52 14.28
C ILE A 96 -1.43 -2.86 15.53
N ASP A 97 -0.54 -3.55 16.23
CA ASP A 97 0.16 -3.02 17.40
C ASP A 97 1.00 -1.78 17.04
N PHE A 98 1.67 -1.79 15.89
CA PHE A 98 2.40 -0.62 15.38
C PHE A 98 1.47 0.55 15.05
N LEU A 99 0.36 0.29 14.36
CA LEU A 99 -0.70 1.25 14.05
C LEU A 99 -1.33 1.84 15.32
N GLU A 100 -1.41 1.09 16.41
CA GLU A 100 -1.97 1.57 17.67
C GLU A 100 -0.97 2.43 18.45
N LYS A 101 0.32 2.09 18.42
CA LYS A 101 1.35 2.74 19.24
C LYS A 101 2.00 3.95 18.56
N ALA A 102 2.43 3.80 17.31
CA ALA A 102 3.31 4.78 16.66
C ALA A 102 2.58 5.69 15.67
N ALA A 103 1.62 5.14 14.91
CA ALA A 103 0.95 5.85 13.84
C ALA A 103 0.23 7.16 14.26
N PRO A 104 -0.51 7.22 15.38
CA PRO A 104 -1.33 8.39 15.68
C PRO A 104 -0.50 9.67 15.87
N SER A 105 0.65 9.57 16.54
CA SER A 105 1.53 10.72 16.81
C SER A 105 2.20 11.25 15.54
N LEU A 106 2.66 10.34 14.67
CA LEU A 106 3.35 10.67 13.42
C LEU A 106 2.40 11.23 12.38
N ILE A 107 1.20 10.66 12.26
CA ILE A 107 0.13 11.18 11.40
C ILE A 107 -0.28 12.58 11.84
N LYS A 108 -0.51 12.79 13.13
CA LYS A 108 -0.85 14.10 13.67
C LYS A 108 0.22 15.12 13.32
N THR A 109 1.50 14.77 13.50
CA THR A 109 2.64 15.63 13.17
C THR A 109 2.66 15.98 11.68
N ALA A 110 2.52 15.00 10.79
CA ALA A 110 2.53 15.23 9.34
C ALA A 110 1.36 16.11 8.88
N ILE A 111 0.16 15.91 9.44
CA ILE A 111 -1.00 16.76 9.17
C ILE A 111 -0.75 18.19 9.66
N THR A 112 -0.22 18.37 10.87
CA THR A 112 0.12 19.71 11.41
C THR A 112 1.14 20.42 10.53
N VAL A 113 2.20 19.73 10.10
CA VAL A 113 3.19 20.29 9.17
C VAL A 113 2.53 20.71 7.86
N ALA A 114 1.62 19.89 7.32
CA ALA A 114 0.92 20.20 6.07
C ALA A 114 -0.08 21.36 6.21
N LYS A 115 -0.67 21.60 7.39
CA LYS A 115 -1.50 22.79 7.67
C LYS A 115 -0.66 24.08 7.64
N GLY A 116 0.61 24.01 8.03
CA GLY A 116 1.49 25.17 8.13
C GLY A 116 0.91 26.23 9.07
N SER A 117 1.08 27.52 8.73
CA SER A 117 0.55 28.66 9.49
C SER A 117 -0.92 28.98 9.22
N ASN A 118 -1.57 28.27 8.28
CA ASN A 118 -2.94 28.55 7.87
C ASN A 118 -3.92 27.71 8.73
N PRO A 119 -4.80 28.34 9.54
CA PRO A 119 -5.68 27.62 10.45
C PRO A 119 -6.85 26.90 9.73
N VAL A 120 -7.02 27.08 8.42
CA VAL A 120 -8.07 26.41 7.65
C VAL A 120 -7.83 24.90 7.61
N ALA A 121 -8.88 24.12 7.89
CA ALA A 121 -8.85 22.67 7.84
C ALA A 121 -8.43 22.17 6.44
N ILE A 122 -7.48 21.24 6.39
CA ILE A 122 -7.11 20.58 5.13
C ILE A 122 -8.29 19.73 4.64
N PRO A 123 -8.57 19.69 3.32
CA PRO A 123 -9.60 18.81 2.78
C PRO A 123 -9.37 17.35 3.17
N ALA A 124 -10.44 16.61 3.51
CA ALA A 124 -10.36 15.22 3.96
C ALA A 124 -9.58 14.30 2.99
N ALA A 125 -9.73 14.49 1.68
CA ALA A 125 -8.98 13.74 0.67
C ALA A 125 -7.46 13.99 0.75
N LYS A 126 -7.04 15.24 0.97
CA LYS A 126 -5.62 15.62 1.11
C LYS A 126 -5.02 14.99 2.36
N ALA A 127 -5.79 14.98 3.43
CA ALA A 127 -5.38 14.33 4.65
C ALA A 127 -5.24 12.82 4.52
N ALA A 128 -6.19 12.17 3.82
CA ALA A 128 -6.12 10.74 3.53
C ALA A 128 -4.79 10.40 2.87
N GLN A 129 -4.40 11.14 1.83
CA GLN A 129 -3.10 10.95 1.15
C GLN A 129 -1.90 11.09 2.09
N ILE A 130 -1.90 12.10 2.98
CA ILE A 130 -0.82 12.28 3.96
C ILE A 130 -0.74 11.06 4.90
N VAL A 131 -1.88 10.62 5.42
CA VAL A 131 -1.96 9.45 6.31
C VAL A 131 -1.47 8.20 5.61
N SER A 132 -1.95 7.91 4.41
CA SER A 132 -1.54 6.74 3.64
C SER A 132 -0.05 6.73 3.37
N LYS A 133 0.52 7.86 2.95
CA LYS A 133 1.94 7.99 2.68
C LYS A 133 2.80 7.81 3.92
N VAL A 134 2.42 8.43 5.04
CA VAL A 134 3.12 8.28 6.31
C VAL A 134 3.05 6.82 6.76
N MET A 135 1.86 6.22 6.69
CA MET A 135 1.68 4.84 7.10
C MET A 135 2.46 3.87 6.24
N CYS A 136 2.39 4.01 4.92
CA CYS A 136 3.16 3.16 4.03
C CYS A 136 4.65 3.32 4.29
N LYS A 137 5.17 4.55 4.38
CA LYS A 137 6.59 4.80 4.68
C LYS A 137 7.03 4.18 6.00
N LEU A 138 6.19 4.24 7.03
CA LEU A 138 6.51 3.67 8.34
C LEU A 138 6.53 2.14 8.30
N MET A 139 5.53 1.53 7.66
CA MET A 139 5.49 0.08 7.47
C MET A 139 6.62 -0.41 6.56
N PHE A 140 7.04 0.44 5.63
CA PHE A 140 8.13 0.18 4.70
C PHE A 140 9.52 0.27 5.34
N ASN A 141 9.72 1.22 6.27
CA ASN A 141 11.02 1.48 6.88
C ASN A 141 11.46 0.43 7.92
N GLY A 142 10.58 -0.44 8.41
CA GLY A 142 11.00 -1.57 9.24
C GLY A 142 11.77 -2.60 8.41
N GLU A 143 12.90 -3.15 8.90
CA GLU A 143 13.61 -4.24 8.20
C GLU A 143 12.78 -5.55 8.17
N SER A 144 11.73 -5.64 8.98
CA SER A 144 10.82 -6.77 8.96
C SER A 144 10.00 -6.82 7.68
N THR A 145 9.89 -8.02 7.10
CA THR A 145 8.91 -8.37 6.06
C THR A 145 7.71 -9.12 6.63
N ALA A 146 7.60 -9.19 7.97
CA ALA A 146 6.41 -9.73 8.60
C ALA A 146 5.17 -9.05 7.97
N GLY A 147 4.18 -9.86 7.63
CA GLY A 147 2.89 -9.48 7.02
C GLY A 147 2.94 -8.69 5.73
N PHE A 148 4.10 -8.69 5.08
CA PHE A 148 4.14 -8.52 3.65
C PHE A 148 3.71 -9.84 3.01
N LYS A 149 2.94 -9.75 1.95
CA LYS A 149 2.61 -10.88 1.11
C LYS A 149 3.83 -11.24 0.26
N GLN A 150 4.27 -12.50 0.30
CA GLN A 150 5.25 -12.99 -0.66
C GLN A 150 4.59 -13.20 -2.04
N HIS A 151 5.19 -12.64 -3.09
CA HIS A 151 4.84 -12.91 -4.50
C HIS A 151 6.12 -12.84 -5.36
N ILE A 152 6.70 -14.00 -5.67
CA ILE A 152 8.02 -14.10 -6.32
C ILE A 152 7.95 -13.68 -7.78
N LEU A 153 8.84 -12.77 -8.18
CA LEU A 153 9.07 -12.40 -9.57
C LEU A 153 10.17 -13.27 -10.16
N ARG A 154 9.96 -13.73 -11.39
CA ARG A 154 10.90 -14.62 -12.09
C ARG A 154 11.49 -13.92 -13.30
N SER A 155 12.42 -14.60 -13.97
CA SER A 155 13.07 -14.09 -15.18
C SER A 155 12.08 -13.69 -16.27
N GLU A 156 10.98 -14.41 -16.37
CA GLU A 156 9.96 -14.24 -17.39
C GLU A 156 9.07 -13.01 -17.12
N ASP A 157 9.09 -12.49 -15.90
CA ASP A 157 8.37 -11.27 -15.50
C ASP A 157 9.17 -9.99 -15.81
N GLU A 158 10.38 -10.10 -16.34
CA GLU A 158 11.23 -8.95 -16.63
C GLU A 158 10.60 -7.99 -17.65
N SER A 159 10.52 -6.72 -17.29
CA SER A 159 9.87 -5.65 -18.07
C SER A 159 8.38 -5.90 -18.38
N ILE A 160 7.77 -6.92 -17.78
CA ILE A 160 6.35 -7.22 -17.90
C ILE A 160 5.60 -6.55 -16.74
N VAL A 161 4.34 -6.18 -17.01
CA VAL A 161 3.45 -5.62 -15.99
C VAL A 161 2.93 -6.72 -15.09
N THR A 162 3.22 -6.60 -13.79
CA THR A 162 2.51 -7.26 -12.71
C THR A 162 1.33 -6.38 -12.30
N THR A 163 0.12 -6.93 -12.32
CA THR A 163 -1.10 -6.21 -11.91
C THR A 163 -1.50 -6.64 -10.51
N ILE A 164 -1.56 -5.68 -9.60
CA ILE A 164 -2.12 -5.87 -8.27
C ILE A 164 -3.59 -5.48 -8.33
N VAL A 165 -4.47 -6.44 -8.09
CA VAL A 165 -5.93 -6.28 -8.19
C VAL A 165 -6.51 -6.21 -6.79
N ILE A 166 -7.20 -5.11 -6.47
CA ILE A 166 -7.96 -4.95 -5.23
C ILE A 166 -9.39 -5.39 -5.50
N ASN A 167 -9.81 -6.53 -4.92
CA ASN A 167 -11.07 -7.19 -5.26
C ASN A 167 -12.24 -6.74 -4.38
N LYS A 168 -13.47 -6.97 -4.88
CA LYS A 168 -14.72 -6.68 -4.17
C LYS A 168 -14.97 -7.51 -2.90
N ASN A 169 -14.33 -8.67 -2.78
CA ASN A 169 -14.45 -9.62 -1.66
C ASN A 169 -13.35 -9.41 -0.61
N ASP A 170 -12.78 -8.20 -0.56
CA ASP A 170 -11.70 -7.82 0.35
C ASP A 170 -10.44 -8.69 0.26
N THR A 171 -10.18 -9.29 -0.90
CA THR A 171 -8.87 -9.89 -1.23
C THR A 171 -8.05 -8.98 -2.14
N ILE A 172 -6.73 -9.22 -2.16
CA ILE A 172 -5.79 -8.60 -3.09
C ILE A 172 -5.09 -9.70 -3.85
N THR A 173 -5.15 -9.66 -5.18
CA THR A 173 -4.48 -10.62 -6.06
C THR A 173 -3.29 -9.97 -6.75
N PHE A 174 -2.12 -10.57 -6.62
CA PHE A 174 -0.92 -10.23 -7.39
C PHE A 174 -0.89 -11.11 -8.63
N LYS A 175 -0.94 -10.51 -9.81
CA LYS A 175 -0.92 -11.21 -11.10
C LYS A 175 0.33 -10.85 -11.87
N SER A 176 1.27 -11.78 -11.99
CA SER A 176 2.42 -11.64 -12.89
C SER A 176 2.32 -12.67 -14.02
N LYS A 177 3.25 -12.64 -14.97
CA LYS A 177 3.23 -13.59 -16.11
C LYS A 177 3.46 -15.02 -15.61
N THR A 178 4.28 -15.17 -14.57
CA THR A 178 4.66 -16.49 -14.05
C THR A 178 3.69 -17.09 -13.04
N GLY A 179 2.70 -16.32 -12.59
CA GLY A 179 1.64 -16.86 -11.74
C GLY A 179 0.93 -15.80 -10.93
N ASN A 180 -0.04 -16.27 -10.14
CA ASN A 180 -0.85 -15.44 -9.27
C ASN A 180 -0.63 -15.83 -7.81
N SER A 181 -0.70 -14.84 -6.91
CA SER A 181 -0.86 -15.09 -5.48
C SER A 181 -1.94 -14.18 -4.91
N GLU A 182 -2.53 -14.59 -3.79
CA GLU A 182 -3.63 -13.86 -3.16
C GLU A 182 -3.40 -13.70 -1.66
N THR A 183 -3.95 -12.62 -1.10
CA THR A 183 -4.00 -12.32 0.33
C THR A 183 -5.34 -11.68 0.68
N VAL A 184 -5.74 -11.75 1.95
CA VAL A 184 -6.90 -11.00 2.45
C VAL A 184 -6.51 -9.56 2.79
N THR A 185 -7.52 -8.72 3.00
CA THR A 185 -7.38 -7.33 3.43
C THR A 185 -7.91 -7.18 4.85
N SER A 186 -7.16 -6.48 5.69
CA SER A 186 -7.63 -6.02 7.01
C SER A 186 -7.88 -4.53 7.01
N THR A 187 -8.63 -4.04 7.99
CA THR A 187 -8.95 -2.62 8.12
C THR A 187 -8.65 -2.08 9.50
N LYS A 188 -8.28 -0.79 9.56
CA LYS A 188 -8.12 -0.07 10.82
C LYS A 188 -8.57 1.37 10.66
N TRP A 189 -9.29 1.86 11.65
CA TRP A 189 -9.56 3.29 11.78
C TRP A 189 -8.35 3.99 12.37
N VAL A 190 -7.91 5.04 11.71
CA VAL A 190 -6.78 5.85 12.15
C VAL A 190 -7.29 7.24 12.44
N ALA A 191 -7.02 7.72 13.66
CA ALA A 191 -7.38 9.07 14.05
C ALA A 191 -6.64 10.06 13.15
N ALA A 192 -7.41 10.82 12.39
CA ALA A 192 -6.89 11.86 11.52
C ALA A 192 -7.57 13.12 11.99
N ALA A 193 -6.84 13.95 12.76
CA ALA A 193 -7.40 15.15 13.37
C ALA A 193 -7.81 16.16 12.29
N HIS A 194 -9.01 15.97 11.73
CA HIS A 194 -9.73 16.93 10.92
C HIS A 194 -10.69 17.64 11.86
N ALA A 195 -10.15 18.68 12.48
CA ALA A 195 -10.91 19.86 12.82
C ALA A 195 -10.56 20.94 11.79
#